data_AF-T1HML6-F1
#
_entry.id   AF-T1HML6-F1
#
_cell.length_a   1.000
_cell.length_b   1.000
_cell.length_c   1.000
_cell.angle_alpha   90.00
_cell.angle_beta   90.00
_cell.angle_gamma   90.00
#
_symmetry.space_group_name_H-M   'P 1'
#
loop_
_entity.id
_entity.type
_entity.pdbx_description
1 polymer ?
#
loop_
_entity_poly.entity_id
_entity_poly.type
_entity_poly.pdbx_seq_one_letter_code
_entity_poly.pdbx_strand_id
1 'polypeptide(L)'
;MKAKIFLVLIRYELLSSSDIMLGSGEIVKDKLGEISKAAVLSNLTTIVQGLKTIRTDLDNMDSLTKSLQKNARALEIALKSVREMLLERLKLCRNERACMEFLSKYNITALTLEANFTQLPDVTISLHNVSGLLANDIESEVIKGRDQFDRIKLSIQRSVDRTIPDIAMEITKAGDILRRKADSVTKVLDKIESYIDSIPYRKIDEGEVSLRQYTQYR
;
A
#
# COMPACT_ATOMS: atom_id res chain seq x y z
N MET A 1 -5.91 53.15 -21.99
CA MET A 1 -5.85 51.76 -22.52
C MET A 1 -5.06 50.77 -21.64
N LYS A 2 -3.78 51.00 -21.31
CA LYS A 2 -2.93 50.02 -20.56
C LYS A 2 -3.49 49.59 -19.17
N ALA A 3 -4.09 50.50 -18.42
CA ALA A 3 -4.65 50.20 -17.10
C ALA A 3 -5.86 49.24 -17.14
N LYS A 4 -6.74 49.37 -18.15
CA LYS A 4 -7.90 48.47 -18.32
C LYS A 4 -7.45 47.03 -18.65
N ILE A 5 -6.44 46.87 -19.49
CA ILE A 5 -5.87 45.56 -19.86
C ILE A 5 -5.27 44.86 -18.63
N PHE A 6 -4.56 45.60 -17.78
CA PHE A 6 -3.99 45.07 -16.54
C PHE A 6 -5.06 44.56 -15.56
N LEU A 7 -6.19 45.25 -15.44
CA LEU A 7 -7.30 44.84 -14.58
C LEU A 7 -8.06 43.60 -15.09
N VAL A 8 -8.06 43.37 -16.41
CA VAL A 8 -8.63 42.14 -17.01
C VAL A 8 -7.70 40.94 -16.76
N LEU A 9 -6.39 41.13 -16.90
CA LEU A 9 -5.38 40.09 -16.62
C LEU A 9 -5.45 39.59 -15.18
N ILE A 10 -5.49 40.50 -14.20
CA ILE A 10 -5.62 40.15 -12.77
C ILE A 10 -6.86 39.28 -12.53
N ARG A 11 -7.98 39.59 -13.19
CA ARG A 11 -9.25 38.88 -13.03
C ARG A 11 -9.18 37.43 -13.55
N TYR A 12 -8.47 37.20 -14.65
CA TYR A 12 -8.28 35.88 -15.24
C TYR A 12 -7.37 34.98 -14.37
N GLU A 13 -6.29 35.55 -13.83
CA GLU A 13 -5.27 34.82 -13.06
C GLU A 13 -5.76 34.35 -11.68
N LEU A 14 -6.73 35.06 -11.09
CA LEU A 14 -7.38 34.66 -9.85
C LEU A 14 -8.34 33.47 -10.02
N LEU A 15 -9.05 33.39 -11.15
CA LEU A 15 -9.93 32.25 -11.44
C LEU A 15 -9.11 30.97 -11.65
N SER A 16 -8.01 31.05 -12.41
CA SER A 16 -7.15 29.88 -12.65
C SER A 16 -6.48 29.38 -11.37
N SER A 17 -6.17 30.27 -10.43
CA SER A 17 -5.53 29.92 -9.15
C SER A 17 -6.39 29.02 -8.27
N SER A 18 -7.73 29.16 -8.31
CA SER A 18 -8.65 28.32 -7.55
C SER A 18 -8.70 26.89 -8.10
N ASP A 19 -8.75 26.74 -9.42
CA ASP A 19 -8.78 25.42 -10.07
C ASP A 19 -7.45 24.66 -9.90
N ILE A 20 -6.33 25.38 -9.95
CA ILE A 20 -4.99 24.82 -9.70
C ILE A 20 -4.85 24.32 -8.25
N MET A 21 -5.45 25.02 -7.28
CA MET A 21 -5.44 24.59 -5.87
C MET A 21 -6.21 23.28 -5.66
N LEU A 22 -7.39 23.15 -6.25
CA LEU A 22 -8.17 21.91 -6.18
C LEU A 22 -7.42 20.74 -6.82
N GLY A 23 -6.80 20.94 -7.99
CA GLY A 23 -5.95 19.93 -8.63
C GLY A 23 -4.72 19.56 -7.80
N SER A 24 -4.08 20.55 -7.17
CA SER A 24 -2.94 20.32 -6.27
C SER A 24 -3.34 19.48 -5.04
N GLY A 25 -4.58 19.64 -4.57
CA GLY A 25 -5.15 18.84 -3.50
C GLY A 25 -5.26 17.36 -3.79
N GLU A 26 -5.81 17.03 -4.95
CA GLU A 26 -5.89 15.64 -5.41
C GLU A 26 -4.50 15.05 -5.64
N ILE A 27 -3.54 15.82 -6.19
CA ILE A 27 -2.15 15.36 -6.33
C ILE A 27 -1.52 15.05 -4.97
N VAL A 28 -1.71 15.90 -3.98
CA VAL A 28 -1.18 15.69 -2.62
C VAL A 28 -1.80 14.42 -2.02
N LYS A 29 -3.12 14.25 -2.14
CA LYS A 29 -3.85 13.06 -1.69
C LYS A 29 -3.36 11.78 -2.37
N ASP A 30 -3.16 11.80 -3.69
CA ASP A 30 -2.66 10.66 -4.46
C ASP A 30 -1.22 10.33 -4.08
N LYS A 31 -0.36 11.35 -3.96
CA LYS A 31 1.04 11.14 -3.57
C LYS A 31 1.17 10.63 -2.15
N LEU A 32 0.29 11.04 -1.25
CA LEU A 32 0.19 10.47 0.10
C LEU A 32 -0.32 9.03 0.08
N GLY A 33 -1.25 8.71 -0.81
CA GLY A 33 -1.68 7.34 -1.09
C GLY A 33 -0.51 6.44 -1.52
N GLU A 34 0.33 6.90 -2.44
CA GLU A 34 1.53 6.16 -2.87
C GLU A 34 2.63 6.10 -1.79
N ILE A 35 2.97 7.24 -1.17
CA ILE A 35 4.04 7.35 -0.17
C ILE A 35 3.68 6.59 1.11
N SER A 36 2.39 6.32 1.35
CA SER A 36 1.93 5.55 2.50
C SER A 36 2.60 4.19 2.64
N LYS A 37 3.27 3.66 1.60
CA LYS A 37 3.89 2.32 1.61
C LYS A 37 2.94 1.25 2.18
N ALA A 38 1.62 1.46 2.07
CA ALA A 38 0.60 0.54 2.59
C ALA A 38 0.77 -0.85 1.98
N ALA A 39 1.25 -0.92 0.72
CA ALA A 39 1.65 -2.15 0.07
C ALA A 39 2.76 -2.91 0.83
N VAL A 40 3.74 -2.22 1.41
CA VAL A 40 4.83 -2.84 2.19
C VAL A 40 4.29 -3.44 3.49
N LEU A 41 3.40 -2.72 4.20
CA LEU A 41 2.76 -3.24 5.42
C LEU A 41 1.80 -4.40 5.12
N SER A 42 1.09 -4.35 3.99
CA SER A 42 0.26 -5.46 3.49
C SER A 42 1.09 -6.70 3.18
N ASN A 43 2.22 -6.52 2.48
CA ASN A 43 3.17 -7.60 2.20
C ASN A 43 3.74 -8.20 3.47
N LEU A 44 4.12 -7.35 4.44
CA LEU A 44 4.64 -7.80 5.73
C LEU A 44 3.59 -8.59 6.52
N THR A 45 2.33 -8.13 6.53
CA THR A 45 1.21 -8.85 7.14
C THR A 45 1.05 -10.23 6.49
N THR A 46 1.11 -10.29 5.15
CA THR A 46 0.99 -11.54 4.39
C THR A 46 2.13 -12.52 4.71
N ILE A 47 3.37 -12.02 4.82
CA ILE A 47 4.54 -12.83 5.20
C ILE A 47 4.35 -13.43 6.59
N VAL A 48 3.92 -12.63 7.57
CA VAL A 48 3.71 -13.12 8.94
C VAL A 48 2.58 -14.15 8.99
N GLN A 49 1.50 -13.93 8.24
CA GLN A 49 0.43 -14.91 8.09
C GLN A 49 0.95 -16.23 7.49
N GLY A 50 1.80 -16.15 6.46
CA GLY A 50 2.44 -17.30 5.84
C GLY A 50 3.34 -18.08 6.80
N LEU A 51 4.12 -17.39 7.64
CA LEU A 51 4.95 -18.03 8.67
C LEU A 51 4.11 -18.84 9.67
N LYS A 52 2.90 -18.38 10.01
CA LYS A 52 1.97 -19.10 10.90
C LYS A 52 1.48 -20.40 10.27
N THR A 53 1.17 -20.38 8.97
CA THR A 53 0.83 -21.59 8.21
C THR A 53 2.01 -22.56 8.18
N ILE A 54 3.22 -22.06 7.84
CA ILE A 54 4.44 -22.88 7.84
C ILE A 54 4.68 -23.52 9.21
N ARG A 55 4.52 -22.79 10.32
CA ARG A 55 4.63 -23.37 11.66
C ARG A 55 3.69 -24.55 11.85
N THR A 56 2.44 -24.39 11.46
CA THR A 56 1.39 -25.42 11.60
C THR A 56 1.73 -26.65 10.76
N ASP A 57 2.22 -26.45 9.54
CA ASP A 57 2.64 -27.54 8.67
C ASP A 57 3.87 -28.28 9.23
N LEU A 58 4.85 -27.55 9.78
CA LEU A 58 6.02 -28.14 10.43
C LEU A 58 5.65 -28.93 11.70
N ASP A 59 4.72 -28.43 12.53
CA ASP A 59 4.19 -29.17 13.68
C ASP A 59 3.52 -30.48 13.26
N ASN A 60 2.71 -30.43 12.19
CA ASN A 60 2.05 -31.60 11.64
C ASN A 60 3.07 -32.61 11.09
N MET A 61 4.08 -32.13 10.35
CA MET A 61 5.16 -32.98 9.82
C MET A 61 5.97 -33.64 10.94
N ASP A 62 6.31 -32.92 12.00
CA ASP A 62 7.00 -33.47 13.17
C ASP A 62 6.18 -34.59 13.84
N SER A 63 4.90 -34.31 14.09
CA SER A 63 3.97 -35.26 14.71
C SER A 63 3.81 -36.54 13.86
N LEU A 64 3.58 -36.39 12.55
CA LEU A 64 3.44 -37.51 11.62
C LEU A 64 4.73 -38.32 11.53
N THR A 65 5.88 -37.64 11.46
CA THR A 65 7.20 -38.28 11.41
C THR A 65 7.47 -39.12 12.66
N LYS A 66 7.21 -38.57 13.85
CA LYS A 66 7.34 -39.29 15.12
C LYS A 66 6.38 -40.48 15.22
N SER A 67 5.13 -40.30 14.78
CA SER A 67 4.13 -41.38 14.73
C SER A 67 4.56 -42.51 13.80
N LEU A 68 5.05 -42.17 12.61
CA LEU A 68 5.53 -43.14 11.63
C LEU A 68 6.76 -43.91 12.15
N GLN A 69 7.73 -43.22 12.77
CA GLN A 69 8.88 -43.86 13.42
C GLN A 69 8.45 -44.84 14.51
N LYS A 70 7.49 -44.45 15.36
CA LYS A 70 6.96 -45.31 16.43
C LYS A 70 6.30 -46.56 15.85
N ASN A 71 5.47 -46.40 14.84
CA ASN A 71 4.76 -47.52 14.21
C ASN A 71 5.73 -48.45 13.47
N ALA A 72 6.72 -47.90 12.78
CA ALA A 72 7.77 -48.67 12.13
C ALA A 72 8.56 -49.53 13.13
N ARG A 73 8.99 -48.94 14.26
CA ARG A 73 9.68 -49.68 15.34
C ARG A 73 8.80 -50.80 15.92
N ALA A 74 7.52 -50.51 16.15
CA ALA A 74 6.57 -51.52 16.64
C ALA A 74 6.40 -52.68 15.66
N LEU A 75 6.29 -52.37 14.36
CA LEU A 75 6.19 -53.36 13.30
C LEU A 75 7.47 -54.20 13.17
N GLU A 76 8.64 -53.59 13.28
CA GLU A 76 9.93 -54.29 13.25
C GLU A 76 10.06 -55.30 14.42
N ILE A 77 9.65 -54.88 15.63
CA ILE A 77 9.60 -55.77 16.80
C ILE A 77 8.63 -56.94 16.57
N ALA A 78 7.44 -56.67 16.03
CA ALA A 78 6.45 -57.70 15.73
C ALA A 78 6.95 -58.70 14.68
N LEU A 79 7.56 -58.21 13.58
CA LEU A 79 8.14 -59.05 12.54
C LEU A 79 9.27 -59.93 13.10
N LYS A 80 10.13 -59.37 13.95
CA LYS A 80 11.19 -60.13 14.63
C LYS A 80 10.61 -61.25 15.50
N SER A 81 9.57 -60.96 16.29
CA SER A 81 8.90 -61.95 17.14
C SER A 81 8.25 -63.07 16.33
N VAL A 82 7.53 -62.72 15.25
CA VAL A 82 6.92 -63.71 14.34
C VAL A 82 8.00 -64.57 13.68
N ARG A 83 9.11 -63.97 13.26
CA ARG A 83 10.25 -64.67 12.67
C ARG A 83 10.84 -65.68 13.66
N GLU A 84 11.09 -65.28 14.91
CA GLU A 84 11.64 -66.14 15.96
C GLU A 84 10.70 -67.32 16.25
N MET A 85 9.40 -67.06 16.40
CA MET A 85 8.38 -68.09 16.63
C MET A 85 8.29 -69.07 15.45
N LEU A 86 8.29 -68.58 14.21
CA LEU A 86 8.27 -69.44 13.02
C LEU A 86 9.52 -70.32 12.95
N LEU A 87 10.70 -69.76 13.20
CA LEU A 87 11.95 -70.54 13.22
C LEU A 87 11.94 -71.60 14.32
N GLU A 88 11.40 -71.29 15.50
CA GLU A 88 11.25 -72.26 16.59
C GLU A 88 10.30 -73.40 16.21
N ARG A 89 9.12 -73.08 15.64
CA ARG A 89 8.15 -74.08 15.18
C ARG A 89 8.71 -74.94 14.05
N LEU A 90 9.42 -74.35 13.09
CA LEU A 90 10.03 -75.09 11.99
C LEU A 90 11.16 -76.03 12.46
N LYS A 91 11.86 -75.69 13.55
CA LYS A 91 12.82 -76.63 14.18
C LYS A 91 12.13 -77.87 14.72
N LEU A 92 10.92 -77.73 15.28
CA LEU A 92 10.15 -78.86 15.83
C LEU A 92 9.64 -79.81 14.74
N CYS A 93 9.27 -79.30 13.56
CA CYS A 93 8.77 -80.12 12.44
C CYS A 93 9.82 -80.49 11.38
N ARG A 94 11.11 -80.30 11.64
CA ARG A 94 12.17 -80.37 10.61
C ARG A 94 12.22 -81.68 9.80
N ASN A 95 11.72 -82.77 10.36
CA ASN A 95 11.71 -84.09 9.72
C ASN A 95 10.44 -84.34 8.87
N GLU A 96 9.46 -83.45 8.92
CA GLU A 96 8.24 -83.54 8.12
C GLU A 96 8.45 -82.96 6.72
N ARG A 97 7.94 -83.65 5.71
CA ARG A 97 8.08 -83.26 4.29
C ARG A 97 7.53 -81.85 4.02
N ALA A 98 6.37 -81.52 4.57
CA ALA A 98 5.75 -80.20 4.41
C ALA A 98 6.62 -79.06 4.99
N CYS A 99 7.29 -79.32 6.11
CA CYS A 99 8.16 -78.36 6.79
C CYS A 99 9.46 -78.12 5.98
N MET A 100 10.01 -79.18 5.37
CA MET A 100 11.14 -79.08 4.43
C MET A 100 10.79 -78.30 3.16
N GLU A 101 9.63 -78.55 2.56
CA GLU A 101 9.15 -77.81 1.38
C GLU A 101 8.93 -76.32 1.70
N PHE A 102 8.39 -76.01 2.88
CA PHE A 102 8.21 -74.64 3.32
C PHE A 102 9.55 -73.89 3.46
N LEU A 103 10.53 -74.49 4.14
CA LEU A 103 11.88 -73.91 4.32
C LEU A 103 12.64 -73.73 3.00
N SER A 104 12.43 -74.64 2.04
CA SER A 104 12.98 -74.54 0.70
C SER A 104 12.40 -73.37 -0.08
N LYS A 105 11.12 -73.04 0.13
CA LYS A 105 10.38 -72.05 -0.66
C LYS A 105 10.45 -70.64 -0.08
N TYR A 106 10.56 -70.51 1.25
CA TYR A 106 10.49 -69.22 1.93
C TYR A 106 11.72 -68.96 2.81
N ASN A 107 12.43 -67.85 2.54
CA ASN A 107 13.54 -67.41 3.37
C ASN A 107 13.05 -66.63 4.60
N ILE A 108 12.63 -67.34 5.65
CA ILE A 108 12.15 -66.72 6.90
C ILE A 108 13.19 -65.79 7.53
N THR A 109 14.49 -66.06 7.35
CA THR A 109 15.53 -65.22 7.96
C THR A 109 15.53 -63.79 7.41
N ALA A 110 15.06 -63.61 6.17
CA ALA A 110 14.88 -62.34 5.49
C ALA A 110 13.55 -61.62 5.81
N LEU A 111 12.73 -62.14 6.75
CA LEU A 111 11.51 -61.45 7.18
C LEU A 111 11.88 -60.23 8.04
N THR A 112 12.09 -59.09 7.39
CA THR A 112 12.40 -57.80 7.99
C THR A 112 11.58 -56.70 7.33
N LEU A 113 11.51 -55.53 7.97
CA LEU A 113 10.93 -54.36 7.35
C LEU A 113 11.89 -53.81 6.29
N GLU A 114 11.45 -53.70 5.03
CA GLU A 114 12.28 -53.16 3.94
C GLU A 114 12.34 -51.62 3.96
N ALA A 115 11.30 -50.97 4.49
CA ALA A 115 11.18 -49.53 4.53
C ALA A 115 12.02 -48.93 5.69
N ASN A 116 12.96 -48.04 5.33
CA ASN A 116 13.81 -47.34 6.28
C ASN A 116 13.13 -46.06 6.80
N PHE A 117 12.40 -46.18 7.91
CA PHE A 117 11.76 -45.04 8.59
C PHE A 117 12.69 -44.30 9.56
N THR A 118 13.98 -44.65 9.61
CA THR A 118 14.97 -43.94 10.46
C THR A 118 15.48 -42.64 9.84
N GLN A 119 15.28 -42.45 8.52
CA GLN A 119 15.76 -41.29 7.76
C GLN A 119 14.63 -40.31 7.39
N LEU A 120 13.64 -40.15 8.26
CA LEU A 120 12.62 -39.12 8.06
C LEU A 120 13.18 -37.74 8.37
N PRO A 121 12.70 -36.68 7.67
CA PRO A 121 13.19 -35.32 7.87
C PRO A 121 12.92 -34.85 9.30
N ASP A 122 13.97 -34.37 9.97
CA ASP A 122 13.85 -33.68 11.25
C ASP A 122 13.60 -32.20 11.01
N VAL A 123 12.39 -31.76 11.37
CA VAL A 123 11.95 -30.37 11.23
C VAL A 123 12.07 -29.57 12.53
N THR A 124 12.63 -30.13 13.60
CA THR A 124 12.68 -29.51 14.94
C THR A 124 13.37 -28.15 14.92
N ILE A 125 14.49 -28.02 14.19
CA ILE A 125 15.24 -26.76 14.09
C ILE A 125 14.42 -25.71 13.33
N SER A 126 13.84 -26.09 12.19
CA SER A 126 12.98 -25.20 11.39
C SER A 126 11.78 -24.72 12.19
N LEU A 127 11.14 -25.63 12.92
CA LEU A 127 10.01 -25.34 13.79
C LEU A 127 10.40 -24.39 14.93
N HIS A 128 11.54 -24.61 15.57
CA HIS A 128 12.06 -23.72 16.61
C HIS A 128 12.31 -22.31 16.06
N ASN A 129 12.92 -22.18 14.89
CA ASN A 129 13.23 -20.89 14.29
C ASN A 129 11.96 -20.13 13.89
N VAL A 130 11.00 -20.79 13.22
CA VAL A 130 9.72 -20.17 12.85
C VAL A 130 8.92 -19.80 14.11
N SER A 131 8.93 -20.66 15.13
CA SER A 131 8.27 -20.37 16.40
C SER A 131 8.91 -19.19 17.12
N GLY A 132 10.24 -19.08 17.14
CA GLY A 132 10.95 -17.96 17.74
C GLY A 132 10.66 -16.63 17.03
N LEU A 133 10.55 -16.63 15.70
CA LEU A 133 10.13 -15.45 14.93
C LEU A 133 8.69 -15.03 15.28
N LEU A 134 7.77 -15.99 15.41
CA LEU A 134 6.37 -15.70 15.74
C LEU A 134 6.14 -15.37 17.22
N ALA A 135 6.95 -15.90 18.14
CA ALA A 135 6.82 -15.71 19.59
C ALA A 135 7.15 -14.29 20.05
N ASN A 136 7.89 -13.52 19.24
CA ASN A 136 8.23 -12.12 19.54
C ASN A 136 7.09 -11.14 19.19
N ASP A 137 5.83 -11.59 19.25
CA ASP A 137 4.63 -10.80 18.95
C ASP A 137 4.68 -10.06 17.60
N ILE A 138 5.51 -10.52 16.64
CA ILE A 138 5.69 -9.87 15.33
C ILE A 138 4.34 -9.74 14.61
N GLU A 139 3.45 -10.73 14.74
CA GLU A 139 2.08 -10.64 14.19
C GLU A 139 1.33 -9.44 14.77
N SER A 140 1.34 -9.30 16.10
CA SER A 140 0.69 -8.19 16.79
C SER A 140 1.33 -6.84 16.41
N GLU A 141 2.65 -6.73 16.40
CA GLU A 141 3.34 -5.48 16.09
C GLU A 141 3.15 -5.04 14.63
N VAL A 142 3.14 -5.99 13.69
CA VAL A 142 2.86 -5.71 12.28
C VAL A 142 1.42 -5.25 12.08
N ILE A 143 0.45 -5.88 12.75
CA ILE A 143 -0.97 -5.47 12.71
C ILE A 143 -1.15 -4.08 13.33
N LYS A 144 -0.55 -3.82 14.50
CA LYS A 144 -0.59 -2.49 15.13
C LYS A 144 0.01 -1.42 14.22
N GLY A 145 1.16 -1.71 13.61
CA GLY A 145 1.82 -0.83 12.66
C GLY A 145 0.93 -0.50 11.46
N ARG A 146 0.29 -1.50 10.87
CA ARG A 146 -0.71 -1.31 9.79
C ARG A 146 -1.85 -0.40 10.24
N ASP A 147 -2.47 -0.71 11.37
CA ASP A 147 -3.64 0.04 11.85
C ASP A 147 -3.28 1.50 12.22
N GLN A 148 -2.10 1.74 12.79
CA GLN A 148 -1.60 3.09 13.01
C GLN A 148 -1.38 3.83 11.69
N PHE A 149 -0.84 3.15 10.68
CA PHE A 149 -0.62 3.75 9.38
C PHE A 149 -1.94 4.13 8.69
N ASP A 150 -2.95 3.26 8.76
CA ASP A 150 -4.29 3.55 8.24
C ASP A 150 -4.93 4.75 8.93
N ARG A 151 -4.74 4.90 10.25
CA ARG A 151 -5.19 6.09 10.98
C ARG A 151 -4.49 7.36 10.51
N ILE A 152 -3.19 7.31 10.25
CA ILE A 152 -2.43 8.45 9.70
C ILE A 152 -3.00 8.84 8.34
N LYS A 153 -3.20 7.86 7.45
CA LYS A 153 -3.80 8.09 6.12
C LYS A 153 -5.16 8.79 6.23
N LEU A 154 -6.04 8.28 7.09
CA LEU A 154 -7.37 8.88 7.33
C LEU A 154 -7.28 10.29 7.92
N SER A 155 -6.36 10.51 8.86
CA SER A 155 -6.15 11.83 9.47
C SER A 155 -5.69 12.85 8.44
N ILE A 156 -4.73 12.48 7.59
CA ILE A 156 -4.22 13.34 6.53
C ILE A 156 -5.32 13.64 5.53
N GLN A 157 -6.05 12.61 5.07
CA GLN A 157 -7.15 12.79 4.13
C GLN A 157 -8.20 13.77 4.67
N ARG A 158 -8.63 13.60 5.93
CA ARG A 158 -9.53 14.55 6.59
C ARG A 158 -8.96 15.96 6.69
N SER A 159 -7.66 16.09 6.90
CA SER A 159 -7.00 17.41 6.96
C SER A 159 -7.01 18.09 5.60
N VAL A 160 -6.71 17.35 4.53
CA VAL A 160 -6.73 17.84 3.15
C VAL A 160 -8.15 18.22 2.74
N ASP A 161 -9.12 17.32 2.95
CA ASP A 161 -10.53 17.50 2.61
C ASP A 161 -11.16 18.72 3.31
N ARG A 162 -10.66 19.10 4.50
CA ARG A 162 -11.10 20.31 5.22
C ARG A 162 -10.37 21.57 4.76
N THR A 163 -9.05 21.49 4.63
CA THR A 163 -8.21 22.68 4.45
C THR A 163 -8.32 23.25 3.04
N ILE A 164 -8.50 22.41 2.02
CA ILE A 164 -8.54 22.87 0.63
C ILE A 164 -9.77 23.72 0.32
N PRO A 165 -11.00 23.32 0.68
CA PRO A 165 -12.17 24.17 0.50
C PRO A 165 -12.04 25.51 1.23
N ASP A 166 -11.48 25.51 2.44
CA ASP A 166 -11.27 26.73 3.22
C ASP A 166 -10.31 27.70 2.52
N ILE A 167 -9.17 27.19 2.03
CA ILE A 167 -8.20 27.98 1.26
C ILE A 167 -8.84 28.48 -0.05
N ALA A 168 -9.57 27.63 -0.77
CA ALA A 168 -10.23 28.00 -2.02
C ALA A 168 -11.28 29.11 -1.78
N MET A 169 -12.02 29.03 -0.69
CA MET A 169 -12.98 30.06 -0.27
C MET A 169 -12.28 31.39 0.03
N GLU A 170 -11.17 31.37 0.78
CA GLU A 170 -10.43 32.60 1.10
C GLU A 170 -9.79 33.23 -0.15
N ILE A 171 -9.27 32.42 -1.07
CA ILE A 171 -8.79 32.90 -2.38
C ILE A 171 -9.95 33.53 -3.18
N THR A 172 -11.12 32.90 -3.18
CA THR A 172 -12.31 33.42 -3.87
C THR A 172 -12.73 34.76 -3.28
N LYS A 173 -12.78 34.89 -1.95
CA LYS A 173 -13.09 36.16 -1.26
C LYS A 173 -12.08 37.26 -1.60
N ALA A 174 -10.79 36.94 -1.57
CA ALA A 174 -9.73 37.87 -1.96
C ALA A 174 -9.90 38.31 -3.43
N GLY A 175 -10.21 37.35 -4.32
CA GLY A 175 -10.50 37.61 -5.73
C GLY A 175 -11.70 38.54 -5.93
N ASP A 176 -12.78 38.36 -5.19
CA ASP A 176 -13.95 39.23 -5.23
C ASP A 176 -13.68 40.64 -4.71
N ILE A 177 -12.83 40.78 -3.68
CA ILE A 177 -12.38 42.10 -3.19
C ILE A 177 -11.58 42.79 -4.28
N LEU A 178 -10.60 42.11 -4.88
CA LEU A 178 -9.77 42.65 -5.97
C LEU A 178 -10.62 43.02 -7.18
N ARG A 179 -11.60 42.19 -7.56
CA ARG A 179 -12.54 42.46 -8.66
C ARG A 179 -13.35 43.73 -8.40
N ARG A 180 -13.92 43.90 -7.21
CA ARG A 180 -14.69 45.11 -6.86
C ARG A 180 -13.83 46.38 -6.89
N LYS A 181 -12.59 46.29 -6.42
CA LYS A 181 -11.64 47.41 -6.48
C LYS A 181 -11.25 47.73 -7.92
N ALA A 182 -11.00 46.71 -8.74
CA ALA A 182 -10.76 46.86 -10.18
C ALA A 182 -11.94 47.55 -10.88
N ASP A 183 -13.18 47.10 -10.65
CA ASP A 183 -14.38 47.71 -11.23
C ASP A 183 -14.53 49.18 -10.81
N SER A 184 -14.19 49.50 -9.57
CA SER A 184 -14.21 50.88 -9.08
C SER A 184 -13.18 51.75 -9.80
N VAL A 185 -11.95 51.24 -10.00
CA VAL A 185 -10.90 51.94 -10.77
C VAL A 185 -11.32 52.11 -12.23
N THR A 186 -11.87 51.07 -12.85
CA THR A 186 -12.37 51.14 -14.24
C THR A 186 -13.44 52.22 -14.38
N LYS A 187 -14.42 52.30 -13.47
CA LYS A 187 -15.44 53.36 -13.48
C LYS A 187 -14.85 54.76 -13.37
N VAL A 188 -13.82 54.96 -12.55
CA VAL A 188 -13.12 56.24 -12.44
C VAL A 188 -12.42 56.58 -13.75
N LEU A 189 -11.73 55.60 -14.35
CA LEU A 189 -11.07 55.77 -15.65
C LEU A 189 -12.07 56.07 -16.77
N ASP A 190 -13.21 55.37 -16.81
CA ASP A 190 -14.30 55.63 -17.76
C ASP A 190 -14.86 57.05 -17.60
N LYS A 191 -15.00 57.52 -16.37
CA LYS A 191 -15.44 58.89 -16.08
C LYS A 191 -14.42 59.90 -16.60
N ILE A 192 -13.13 59.69 -16.36
CA ILE A 192 -12.06 60.56 -16.87
C ILE A 192 -12.04 60.57 -18.40
N GLU A 193 -12.15 59.39 -19.03
CA GLU A 193 -12.22 59.23 -20.49
C GLU A 193 -13.42 60.02 -21.05
N SER A 194 -14.61 59.87 -20.45
CA SER A 194 -15.80 60.65 -20.85
C SER A 194 -15.66 62.15 -20.65
N TYR A 195 -14.96 62.61 -19.59
CA TYR A 195 -14.69 64.02 -19.39
C TYR A 195 -13.77 64.57 -20.47
N ILE A 196 -12.71 63.85 -20.82
CA ILE A 196 -11.77 64.23 -21.88
C ILE A 196 -12.52 64.29 -23.23
N ASP A 197 -13.32 63.28 -23.54
CA ASP A 197 -14.11 63.25 -24.78
C ASP A 197 -15.19 64.34 -24.83
N SER A 198 -15.67 64.78 -23.67
CA SER A 198 -16.65 65.88 -23.56
C SER A 198 -16.03 67.28 -23.68
N ILE A 199 -14.70 67.41 -23.70
CA ILE A 199 -14.04 68.70 -23.98
C ILE A 199 -14.35 69.03 -25.44
N PRO A 200 -15.15 70.07 -25.73
CA PRO A 200 -15.49 70.39 -27.10
C PRO A 200 -14.21 70.77 -27.84
N TYR A 201 -13.89 70.07 -28.92
CA TYR A 201 -12.84 70.44 -29.89
C TYR A 201 -12.86 71.95 -30.21
N ARG A 202 -14.05 72.55 -30.18
CA ARG A 202 -14.32 73.97 -30.41
C ARG A 202 -13.61 74.93 -29.44
N LYS A 203 -13.38 74.57 -28.17
CA LYS A 203 -12.67 75.43 -27.20
C LYS A 203 -11.17 75.51 -27.49
N ILE A 204 -10.60 74.45 -28.05
CA ILE A 204 -9.20 74.39 -28.47
C ILE A 204 -9.03 75.21 -29.76
N ASP A 205 -9.98 75.12 -30.70
CA ASP A 205 -10.02 75.96 -31.91
C ASP A 205 -10.24 77.45 -31.58
N GLU A 206 -11.12 77.79 -30.62
CA GLU A 206 -11.31 79.19 -30.17
C GLU A 206 -10.02 79.76 -29.56
N GLY A 207 -9.26 78.94 -28.82
CA GLY A 207 -7.95 79.31 -28.31
C GLY A 207 -6.93 79.53 -29.44
N GLU A 208 -6.93 78.69 -30.46
CA GLU A 208 -6.05 78.83 -31.63
C GLU A 208 -6.42 80.06 -32.49
N VAL A 209 -7.71 80.35 -32.66
CA VAL A 209 -8.21 81.58 -33.31
C VAL A 209 -7.81 82.83 -32.52
N SER A 210 -7.90 82.80 -31.19
CA SER A 210 -7.48 83.91 -30.32
C SER A 210 -5.95 84.12 -30.37
N LEU A 211 -5.18 83.03 -30.42
CA LEU A 211 -3.71 83.08 -30.58
C LEU A 211 -3.33 83.63 -31.96
N ARG A 212 -4.05 83.25 -33.04
CA ARG A 212 -3.83 83.79 -34.39
C ARG A 212 -4.12 85.29 -34.49
N GLN A 213 -5.08 85.82 -33.73
CA GLN A 213 -5.32 87.26 -33.65
C GLN A 213 -4.17 88.01 -32.97
N TYR A 214 -3.52 87.41 -31.96
CA TYR A 214 -2.35 88.02 -31.30
C TYR A 214 -1.05 87.89 -32.10
N THR A 215 -0.91 86.89 -32.98
CA THR A 215 0.25 86.79 -33.89
C THR A 215 0.30 87.86 -34.97
N GLN A 216 -0.75 88.66 -35.15
CA GLN A 216 -0.75 89.81 -36.07
C GLN A 216 -0.10 91.07 -35.47
N TYR A 217 0.21 91.05 -34.17
CA TYR A 217 0.88 92.15 -33.45
C TYR A 217 2.33 91.79 -33.05
N ARG A 218 2.92 90.79 -33.71
CA ARG A 218 4.29 90.32 -33.50
C ARG A 218 5.01 90.24 -34.83
#